data_AF-A0A9W4MI93-F1
#
_entry.id   AF-A0A9W4MI93-F1
#
_cell.length_a   1.000
_cell.length_b   1.000
_cell.length_c   1.000
_cell.angle_alpha   90.00
_cell.angle_beta   90.00
_cell.angle_gamma   90.00
#
_symmetry.space_group_name_H-M   'P 1'
#
loop_
_entity.id
_entity.type
_entity.pdbx_description
1 polymer ?
#
loop_
_entity_poly.entity_id
_entity_poly.type
_entity_poly.pdbx_seq_one_letter_code
_entity_poly.pdbx_strand_id
1 'polypeptide(L)'
;MFHTCPNAASDIGRWSCHGLVGRARGRCRPRRALRPLLGAVVCDASDVLVADNDLQGNLTAPYLLTGTATAQTRFTANKGVEQIDGWLVATVPGAVTDGVYDFGNLLYLSGQRIRVTKVIRKLAAGTCDVRLDADSASAGGSALAATTAVQTTTLASALSVDGTADPVRLHAHVLGAAGAQDLEVQFAYQVVS
;
A
#
# COMPACT_ATOMS: atom_id res chain seq x y z
N MET A 1 -26.93 1.90 -31.14
CA MET A 1 -26.99 3.34 -31.46
C MET A 1 -27.04 4.08 -30.13
N PHE A 2 -25.87 4.44 -29.58
CA PHE A 2 -25.78 5.14 -28.30
C PHE A 2 -25.64 6.64 -28.57
N HIS A 3 -26.55 7.42 -28.01
CA HIS A 3 -26.48 8.88 -28.02
C HIS A 3 -25.34 9.38 -27.13
N THR A 4 -24.53 10.28 -27.68
CA THR A 4 -23.58 11.14 -26.97
C THR A 4 -24.28 12.44 -26.58
N CYS A 5 -24.05 12.91 -25.34
CA CYS A 5 -24.28 14.31 -24.96
C CYS A 5 -22.93 15.05 -24.90
N PRO A 6 -22.87 16.36 -25.24
CA PRO A 6 -21.63 17.07 -25.49
C PRO A 6 -20.98 17.66 -24.22
N ASN A 7 -19.67 17.91 -24.36
CA ASN A 7 -18.70 18.38 -23.37
C ASN A 7 -19.09 19.63 -22.57
N ALA A 8 -18.74 19.62 -21.28
CA ALA A 8 -18.27 20.80 -20.56
C ALA A 8 -17.25 20.37 -19.47
N ALA A 9 -15.99 20.74 -19.69
CA ALA A 9 -14.87 20.85 -18.76
C ALA A 9 -14.98 20.17 -17.37
N SER A 10 -14.49 18.93 -17.27
CA SER A 10 -13.77 18.40 -16.09
C SER A 10 -13.34 16.97 -16.42
N ASP A 11 -12.12 16.79 -16.95
CA ASP A 11 -11.49 15.47 -17.08
C ASP A 11 -11.11 14.95 -15.68
N ILE A 12 -12.14 14.59 -14.91
CA ILE A 12 -12.00 13.68 -13.79
C ILE A 12 -12.07 12.29 -14.41
N GLY A 13 -10.93 11.61 -14.46
CA GLY A 13 -10.73 10.34 -15.15
C GLY A 13 -11.76 9.26 -14.82
N ARG A 14 -11.81 8.21 -15.65
CA ARG A 14 -12.67 7.04 -15.44
C ARG A 14 -12.25 6.32 -14.15
N TRP A 15 -13.14 6.30 -13.16
CA TRP A 15 -13.00 5.46 -11.96
C TRP A 15 -13.73 4.14 -12.18
N SER A 16 -13.06 3.01 -12.06
CA SER A 16 -13.71 1.70 -12.02
C SER A 16 -13.28 0.91 -10.80
N CYS A 17 -14.21 0.64 -9.89
CA CYS A 17 -14.06 -0.39 -8.86
C CYS A 17 -14.56 -1.70 -9.47
N HIS A 18 -13.67 -2.51 -10.04
CA HIS A 18 -14.03 -3.85 -10.48
C HIS A 18 -13.92 -4.83 -9.32
N GLY A 19 -15.06 -5.22 -8.76
CA GLY A 19 -15.14 -6.44 -7.93
C GLY A 19 -15.01 -7.66 -8.83
N LEU A 20 -13.87 -8.35 -8.79
CA LEU A 20 -13.70 -9.65 -9.42
C LEU A 20 -14.49 -10.70 -8.60
N VAL A 21 -15.64 -11.07 -9.15
CA VAL A 21 -16.46 -12.27 -8.84
C VAL A 21 -16.53 -12.65 -7.35
N GLY A 22 -17.33 -11.90 -6.60
CA GLY A 22 -17.70 -12.22 -5.22
C GLY A 22 -18.20 -10.97 -4.52
N ARG A 23 -19.51 -10.87 -4.29
CA ARG A 23 -20.21 -9.66 -3.84
C ARG A 23 -19.55 -8.95 -2.64
N ALA A 24 -18.84 -7.86 -2.88
CA ALA A 24 -18.68 -6.74 -1.94
C ALA A 24 -18.60 -5.42 -2.73
N ARG A 25 -19.66 -4.60 -2.66
CA ARG A 25 -19.69 -3.27 -3.29
C ARG A 25 -19.16 -2.23 -2.29
N GLY A 26 -17.85 -1.95 -2.32
CA GLY A 26 -17.30 -0.74 -1.69
C GLY A 26 -17.83 0.52 -2.40
N ARG A 27 -18.16 1.59 -1.66
CA ARG A 27 -18.68 2.84 -2.25
C ARG A 27 -17.63 3.95 -2.16
N CYS A 28 -16.95 4.24 -3.27
CA CYS A 28 -16.28 5.53 -3.41
C CYS A 28 -17.34 6.63 -3.57
N ARG A 29 -17.41 7.59 -2.64
CA ARG A 29 -18.30 8.76 -2.78
C ARG A 29 -17.49 10.06 -2.76
N PRO A 30 -17.63 10.94 -3.76
CA PRO A 30 -17.24 12.33 -3.59
C PRO A 30 -18.18 12.97 -2.56
N ARG A 31 -17.65 13.51 -1.45
CA ARG A 31 -18.47 14.26 -0.49
C ARG A 31 -18.87 15.59 -1.13
N ARG A 32 -20.18 15.84 -1.18
CA ARG A 32 -20.77 17.08 -1.71
C ARG A 32 -20.33 18.27 -0.86
N ALA A 33 -19.86 19.31 -1.54
CA ALA A 33 -19.13 20.46 -1.02
C ALA A 33 -19.89 21.28 0.04
N LEU A 34 -19.19 21.58 1.13
CA LEU A 34 -19.37 22.79 1.94
C LEU A 34 -17.95 23.25 2.32
N ARG A 35 -17.49 24.33 1.63
CA ARG A 35 -16.13 24.94 1.64
C ARG A 35 -15.04 24.16 0.88
N PRO A 36 -14.09 24.86 0.21
CA PRO A 36 -13.03 24.22 -0.57
C PRO A 36 -11.95 23.68 0.38
N LEU A 37 -12.27 22.60 1.07
CA LEU A 37 -11.25 21.73 1.63
C LEU A 37 -10.92 20.70 0.55
N LEU A 38 -9.83 20.99 -0.16
CA LEU A 38 -8.85 20.05 -0.74
C LEU A 38 -9.41 18.67 -1.12
N GLY A 39 -9.52 18.44 -2.43
CA GLY A 39 -10.09 17.23 -3.04
C GLY A 39 -9.27 15.97 -2.78
N ALA A 40 -9.38 15.42 -1.58
CA ALA A 40 -8.89 14.09 -1.25
C ALA A 40 -9.96 13.05 -1.60
N VAL A 41 -9.57 12.03 -2.37
CA VAL A 41 -10.42 10.85 -2.58
C VAL A 41 -10.22 9.91 -1.39
N VAL A 42 -11.30 9.64 -0.67
CA VAL A 42 -11.32 8.68 0.45
C VAL A 42 -11.91 7.37 -0.04
N CYS A 43 -11.14 6.28 0.13
CA CYS A 43 -11.57 4.93 -0.22
C CYS A 43 -11.37 3.99 0.98
N ASP A 44 -12.39 3.19 1.27
CA ASP A 44 -12.41 2.12 2.25
C ASP A 44 -12.44 0.72 1.62
N ALA A 45 -12.41 0.65 0.28
CA ALA A 45 -12.40 -0.60 -0.43
C ALA A 45 -11.04 -1.29 -0.30
N SER A 46 -11.09 -2.62 -0.21
CA SER A 46 -9.90 -3.46 -0.07
C SER A 46 -9.08 -3.45 -1.36
N ASP A 47 -9.72 -3.49 -2.54
CA ASP A 47 -9.07 -3.57 -3.85
C ASP A 47 -9.33 -2.30 -4.67
N VAL A 48 -8.30 -1.48 -4.85
CA VAL A 48 -8.42 -0.18 -5.55
C VAL A 48 -7.34 -0.05 -6.62
N LEU A 49 -7.75 0.12 -7.87
CA LEU A 49 -6.88 0.63 -8.93
C LEU A 49 -7.14 2.11 -9.13
N VAL A 50 -6.12 2.93 -8.90
CA VAL A 50 -6.12 4.36 -9.19
C VAL A 50 -5.12 4.59 -10.31
N ALA A 51 -5.60 4.93 -11.50
CA ALA A 51 -4.75 5.08 -12.68
C ALA A 51 -5.04 6.34 -13.50
N ASP A 52 -3.99 6.81 -14.19
CA ASP A 52 -4.06 7.85 -15.23
C ASP A 52 -4.67 9.20 -14.77
N ASN A 53 -4.56 9.53 -13.48
CA ASN A 53 -5.02 10.82 -12.97
C ASN A 53 -3.91 11.87 -13.05
N ASP A 54 -4.25 13.08 -13.48
CA ASP A 54 -3.38 14.25 -13.35
C ASP A 54 -3.73 15.00 -12.05
N LEU A 55 -2.83 14.92 -11.07
CA LEU A 55 -2.98 15.57 -9.77
C LEU A 55 -1.93 16.67 -9.55
N GLN A 56 -1.29 17.14 -10.62
CA GLN A 56 -0.38 18.27 -10.52
C GLN A 56 -1.12 19.48 -9.92
N GLY A 57 -0.60 20.01 -8.81
CA GLY A 57 -1.19 21.13 -8.08
C GLY A 57 -2.07 20.75 -6.89
N ASN A 58 -2.44 19.47 -6.71
CA ASN A 58 -3.11 18.99 -5.49
C ASN A 58 -2.09 18.57 -4.44
N LEU A 59 -1.52 19.54 -3.73
CA LEU A 59 -0.40 19.35 -2.78
C LEU A 59 -0.83 18.74 -1.44
N THR A 60 -2.12 18.52 -1.19
CA THR A 60 -2.60 17.97 0.09
C THR A 60 -3.17 16.59 -0.13
N ALA A 61 -2.38 15.56 0.19
CA ALA A 61 -2.80 14.16 0.32
C ALA A 61 -3.94 13.76 -0.65
N PRO A 62 -3.68 13.77 -1.96
CA PRO A 62 -4.74 13.60 -2.98
C PRO A 62 -5.50 12.28 -2.85
N TYR A 63 -4.86 11.28 -2.24
CA TYR A 63 -5.47 10.02 -1.85
C TYR A 63 -5.30 9.81 -0.34
N LEU A 64 -6.42 9.60 0.35
CA LEU A 64 -6.43 9.18 1.74
C LEU A 64 -7.03 7.76 1.80
N LEU A 65 -6.17 6.76 1.93
CA LEU A 65 -6.59 5.41 2.26
C LEU A 65 -6.76 5.33 3.78
N THR A 66 -8.00 5.20 4.22
CA THR A 66 -8.33 5.08 5.66
C THR A 66 -8.47 3.62 6.10
N GLY A 67 -8.47 2.68 5.16
CA GLY A 67 -8.52 1.22 5.42
C GLY A 67 -7.18 0.53 5.19
N THR A 68 -7.11 -0.74 5.60
CA THR A 68 -6.01 -1.65 5.26
C THR A 68 -5.98 -1.83 3.73
N ALA A 69 -4.92 -1.37 3.05
CA ALA A 69 -4.75 -1.65 1.62
C ALA A 69 -4.55 -3.16 1.41
N THR A 70 -5.00 -3.74 0.29
CA THR A 70 -4.67 -5.14 -0.02
C THR A 70 -3.53 -5.21 -1.03
N ALA A 71 -3.06 -6.43 -1.30
CA ALA A 71 -2.14 -6.71 -2.39
C ALA A 71 -2.66 -6.24 -3.76
N GLN A 72 -3.97 -6.01 -3.92
CA GLN A 72 -4.56 -5.50 -5.15
C GLN A 72 -4.58 -3.98 -5.27
N THR A 73 -4.27 -3.23 -4.20
CA THR A 73 -4.31 -1.76 -4.25
C THR A 73 -3.11 -1.21 -5.03
N ARG A 74 -3.38 -0.50 -6.13
CA ARG A 74 -2.36 0.02 -7.07
C ARG A 74 -2.60 1.48 -7.41
N PHE A 75 -1.50 2.23 -7.52
CA PHE A 75 -1.49 3.63 -7.96
C PHE A 75 -0.52 3.75 -9.13
N THR A 76 -1.02 3.75 -10.36
CA THR A 76 -0.17 3.63 -11.56
C THR A 76 -0.44 4.77 -12.54
N ALA A 77 0.58 5.25 -13.23
CA ALA A 77 0.50 6.33 -14.22
C ALA A 77 -0.15 7.65 -13.72
N ASN A 78 -0.23 7.87 -12.41
CA ASN A 78 -0.77 9.12 -11.86
C ASN A 78 0.30 10.22 -11.84
N LYS A 79 0.03 11.41 -12.37
CA LYS A 79 0.99 12.53 -12.27
C LYS A 79 0.84 13.26 -10.94
N GLY A 80 1.95 13.68 -10.35
CA GLY A 80 1.95 14.46 -9.11
C GLY A 80 1.78 13.65 -7.82
N VAL A 81 1.79 12.32 -7.89
CA VAL A 81 1.73 11.42 -6.73
C VAL A 81 2.71 10.24 -6.86
N GLU A 82 2.98 9.63 -5.72
CA GLU A 82 3.76 8.40 -5.63
C GLU A 82 3.08 7.24 -6.39
N GLN A 83 3.88 6.50 -7.16
CA GLN A 83 3.42 5.29 -7.83
C GLN A 83 3.51 4.09 -6.88
N ILE A 84 2.60 3.14 -6.97
CA ILE A 84 2.65 1.91 -6.18
C ILE A 84 2.18 0.79 -7.10
N ASP A 85 3.09 -0.12 -7.44
CA ASP A 85 2.82 -1.26 -8.33
C ASP A 85 2.24 -2.44 -7.55
N GLY A 86 2.51 -2.52 -6.25
CA GLY A 86 1.90 -3.49 -5.36
C GLY A 86 2.33 -3.35 -3.90
N TRP A 87 1.91 -4.33 -3.10
CA TRP A 87 2.20 -4.41 -1.67
C TRP A 87 2.71 -5.80 -1.32
N LEU A 88 3.75 -5.90 -0.48
CA LEU A 88 4.08 -7.14 0.24
C LEU A 88 3.26 -7.16 1.52
N VAL A 89 2.52 -8.22 1.81
CA VAL A 89 1.59 -8.28 2.94
C VAL A 89 1.90 -9.46 3.84
N ALA A 90 2.13 -9.18 5.13
CA ALA A 90 2.24 -10.19 6.16
C ALA A 90 1.17 -9.96 7.23
N THR A 91 0.48 -11.04 7.59
CA THR A 91 -0.52 -11.05 8.65
C THR A 91 -0.18 -12.17 9.63
N VAL A 92 -0.04 -11.81 10.90
CA VAL A 92 0.29 -12.75 11.98
C VAL A 92 -0.89 -12.78 12.94
N PRO A 93 -1.83 -13.74 12.79
CA PRO A 93 -2.98 -13.83 13.68
C PRO A 93 -2.55 -14.33 15.08
N GLY A 94 -3.17 -13.79 16.12
CA GLY A 94 -2.89 -14.14 17.50
C GLY A 94 -1.60 -13.53 18.02
N ALA A 95 -0.90 -14.25 18.90
CA ALA A 95 0.31 -13.77 19.55
C ALA A 95 1.47 -13.60 18.55
N VAL A 96 2.10 -12.43 18.59
CA VAL A 96 3.26 -12.09 17.75
C VAL A 96 4.53 -12.21 18.59
N THR A 97 5.54 -12.87 18.03
CA THR A 97 6.85 -13.08 18.67
C THR A 97 7.96 -12.54 17.78
N ASP A 98 9.14 -12.34 18.36
CA ASP A 98 10.33 -11.98 17.58
C ASP A 98 10.67 -13.09 16.57
N GLY A 99 11.02 -12.70 15.35
CA GLY A 99 11.37 -13.63 14.29
C GLY A 99 10.98 -13.15 12.89
N VAL A 100 11.09 -14.06 11.92
CA VAL A 100 10.77 -13.80 10.52
C VAL A 100 9.41 -14.37 10.14
N TYR A 101 8.66 -13.60 9.38
CA TYR A 101 7.34 -13.94 8.87
C TYR A 101 7.32 -13.81 7.35
N ASP A 102 6.79 -14.83 6.69
CA ASP A 102 6.64 -14.85 5.24
C ASP A 102 5.52 -13.92 4.78
N PHE A 103 5.70 -13.27 3.64
CA PHE A 103 4.62 -12.54 2.98
C PHE A 103 3.66 -13.52 2.32
N GLY A 104 2.36 -13.37 2.58
CA GLY A 104 1.33 -14.29 2.06
C GLY A 104 1.15 -14.20 0.53
N ASN A 105 1.58 -13.11 -0.08
CA ASN A 105 1.34 -12.82 -1.50
C ASN A 105 2.60 -12.82 -2.38
N LEU A 106 3.81 -12.70 -1.81
CA LEU A 106 5.06 -12.75 -2.56
C LEU A 106 6.23 -13.18 -1.66
N LEU A 107 6.57 -14.46 -1.71
CA LEU A 107 7.68 -15.02 -0.93
C LEU A 107 9.04 -14.81 -1.58
N TYR A 108 9.11 -14.86 -2.91
CA TYR A 108 10.34 -14.73 -3.68
C TYR A 108 10.22 -13.63 -4.73
N LEU A 109 11.26 -12.82 -4.84
CA LEU A 109 11.46 -11.87 -5.92
C LEU A 109 12.38 -12.50 -6.95
N SER A 110 11.93 -12.66 -8.20
CA SER A 110 12.73 -13.25 -9.27
C SER A 110 12.53 -12.50 -10.59
N GLY A 111 13.63 -12.29 -11.32
CA GLY A 111 13.64 -11.67 -12.65
C GLY A 111 13.36 -10.17 -12.67
N GLN A 112 13.31 -9.52 -11.50
CA GLN A 112 12.98 -8.09 -11.41
C GLN A 112 13.61 -7.44 -10.18
N ARG A 113 13.71 -6.11 -10.23
CA ARG A 113 14.10 -5.27 -9.10
C ARG A 113 12.88 -4.52 -8.58
N ILE A 114 12.77 -4.38 -7.27
CA ILE A 114 11.76 -3.53 -6.64
C ILE A 114 12.41 -2.48 -5.74
N ARG A 115 11.71 -1.37 -5.55
CA ARG A 115 12.00 -0.42 -4.48
C ARG A 115 10.78 -0.24 -3.59
N VAL A 116 10.96 -0.35 -2.28
CA VAL A 116 9.93 -0.13 -1.27
C VAL A 116 10.00 1.30 -0.80
N THR A 117 8.88 2.01 -0.86
CA THR A 117 8.83 3.45 -0.60
C THR A 117 7.92 3.81 0.57
N LYS A 118 7.05 2.89 1.00
CA LYS A 118 6.06 3.12 2.05
C LYS A 118 5.77 1.86 2.83
N VAL A 119 5.49 2.01 4.12
CA VAL A 119 5.11 0.92 5.03
C VAL A 119 3.84 1.28 5.77
N ILE A 120 2.86 0.38 5.76
CA ILE A 120 1.65 0.44 6.58
C ILE A 120 1.72 -0.67 7.62
N ARG A 121 1.37 -0.38 8.87
CA ARG A 121 1.37 -1.38 9.95
C ARG A 121 0.37 -1.07 11.03
N LYS A 122 -0.13 -2.11 11.69
CA LYS A 122 -0.95 -2.02 12.90
C LYS A 122 -0.91 -3.35 13.68
N LEU A 123 -1.25 -3.28 14.95
CA LEU A 123 -1.51 -4.42 15.84
C LEU A 123 -2.94 -4.32 16.42
N ALA A 124 -3.50 -5.41 16.92
CA ALA A 124 -4.69 -5.34 17.76
C ALA A 124 -4.33 -4.96 19.22
N ALA A 125 -3.18 -5.42 19.70
CA ALA A 125 -2.67 -5.12 21.04
C ALA A 125 -1.13 -5.12 21.08
N GLY A 126 -0.56 -4.50 22.12
CA GLY A 126 0.88 -4.49 22.37
C GLY A 126 1.70 -3.64 21.40
N THR A 127 2.99 -3.94 21.33
CA THR A 127 3.98 -3.23 20.50
C THR A 127 5.01 -4.20 19.93
N CYS A 128 5.53 -3.90 18.74
CA CYS A 128 6.71 -4.54 18.18
C CYS A 128 7.35 -3.60 17.15
N ASP A 129 8.56 -3.90 16.69
CA ASP A 129 9.16 -3.25 15.52
C ASP A 129 9.12 -4.19 14.32
N VAL A 130 8.94 -3.64 13.12
CA VAL A 130 8.93 -4.41 11.86
C VAL A 130 9.97 -3.90 10.87
N ARG A 131 10.66 -4.80 10.18
CA ARG A 131 11.64 -4.50 9.14
C ARG A 131 11.44 -5.41 7.94
N LEU A 132 11.83 -4.96 6.75
CA LEU A 132 11.92 -5.80 5.57
C LEU A 132 13.31 -6.46 5.51
N ASP A 133 13.32 -7.79 5.41
CA ASP A 133 14.53 -8.56 5.18
C ASP A 133 14.50 -9.22 3.79
N ALA A 134 15.68 -9.33 3.19
CA ALA A 134 15.99 -10.00 1.93
C ALA A 134 17.09 -11.03 2.20
N ASP A 135 16.85 -12.30 1.88
CA ASP A 135 17.77 -13.43 2.14
C ASP A 135 18.34 -13.44 3.58
N SER A 136 17.45 -13.23 4.56
CA SER A 136 17.77 -13.21 6.00
C SER A 136 18.65 -12.04 6.47
N ALA A 137 18.83 -11.01 5.65
CA ALA A 137 19.51 -9.77 6.02
C ALA A 137 18.56 -8.57 5.84
N SER A 138 18.83 -7.46 6.53
CA SER A 138 18.07 -6.22 6.35
C SER A 138 18.15 -5.74 4.89
N ALA A 139 17.02 -5.36 4.30
CA ALA A 139 16.95 -4.72 2.99
C ALA A 139 17.41 -3.24 2.99
N GLY A 140 18.19 -2.82 4.00
CA GLY A 140 18.80 -1.48 4.09
C GLY A 140 18.05 -0.46 4.95
N GLY A 141 16.98 -0.86 5.65
CA GLY A 141 16.14 0.02 6.47
C GLY A 141 16.27 -0.24 7.98
N SER A 142 15.96 0.77 8.79
CA SER A 142 15.72 0.58 10.22
C SER A 142 14.38 -0.13 10.47
N ALA A 143 14.25 -0.81 11.59
CA ALA A 143 12.95 -1.31 12.02
C ALA A 143 12.00 -0.15 12.34
N LEU A 144 10.70 -0.39 12.16
CA LEU A 144 9.64 0.59 12.34
C LEU A 144 8.69 0.13 13.43
N ALA A 145 8.50 0.94 14.47
CA ALA A 145 7.61 0.63 15.57
C ALA A 145 6.15 0.53 15.13
N ALA A 146 5.52 -0.61 15.38
CA ALA A 146 4.10 -0.90 15.20
C ALA A 146 3.35 -0.76 16.53
N THR A 147 2.17 -0.15 16.47
CA THR A 147 1.26 0.00 17.62
C THR A 147 -0.17 -0.33 17.21
N THR A 148 -1.12 -0.13 18.11
CA THR A 148 -2.55 -0.39 17.86
C THR A 148 -3.21 0.59 16.89
N ALA A 149 -2.60 1.76 16.67
CA ALA A 149 -3.08 2.70 15.66
C ALA A 149 -2.53 2.33 14.28
N VAL A 150 -3.34 2.51 13.24
CA VAL A 150 -2.85 2.36 11.85
C VAL A 150 -1.79 3.42 11.57
N GLN A 151 -0.57 2.97 11.30
CA GLN A 151 0.57 3.82 11.01
C GLN A 151 0.94 3.66 9.53
N THR A 152 1.03 4.78 8.82
CA THR A 152 1.55 4.85 7.46
C THR A 152 2.82 5.68 7.46
N THR A 153 3.92 5.12 6.96
CA THR A 153 5.23 5.79 6.92
C THR A 153 5.77 5.75 5.50
N THR A 154 5.94 6.92 4.88
CA THR A 154 6.76 7.06 3.67
C THR A 154 8.23 7.05 4.07
N LEU A 155 9.04 6.23 3.42
CA LEU A 155 10.45 6.07 3.72
C LEU A 155 11.25 7.23 3.13
N ALA A 156 12.16 7.80 3.93
CA ALA A 156 13.06 8.86 3.47
C ALA A 156 14.01 8.37 2.38
N SER A 157 14.43 7.11 2.47
CA SER A 157 15.19 6.39 1.45
C SER A 157 14.46 5.10 1.11
N ALA A 158 14.23 4.86 -0.18
CA ALA A 158 13.58 3.64 -0.63
C ALA A 158 14.48 2.42 -0.38
N LEU A 159 13.90 1.30 0.07
CA LEU A 159 14.62 0.04 0.23
C LEU A 159 14.66 -0.66 -1.13
N SER A 160 15.85 -0.96 -1.64
CA SER A 160 16.00 -1.62 -2.94
C SER A 160 16.25 -3.11 -2.73
N VAL A 161 15.50 -3.96 -3.43
CA VAL A 161 15.76 -5.40 -3.49
C VAL A 161 15.88 -5.83 -4.94
N ASP A 162 16.97 -6.53 -5.25
CA ASP A 162 17.32 -6.95 -6.60
C ASP A 162 17.28 -8.47 -6.72
N GLY A 163 16.25 -8.99 -7.39
CA GLY A 163 16.11 -10.41 -7.71
C GLY A 163 16.37 -10.71 -9.19
N THR A 164 17.09 -9.84 -9.91
CA THR A 164 17.32 -10.00 -11.36
C THR A 164 18.32 -11.11 -11.69
N ALA A 165 19.38 -11.25 -10.90
CA ALA A 165 20.40 -12.28 -11.08
C ALA A 165 19.95 -13.64 -10.50
N ASP A 166 19.47 -13.63 -9.25
CA ASP A 166 19.02 -14.81 -8.52
C ASP A 166 17.71 -14.51 -7.76
N PRO A 167 16.84 -15.51 -7.52
CA PRO A 167 15.66 -15.31 -6.70
C PRO A 167 16.02 -14.93 -5.26
N VAL A 168 15.45 -13.82 -4.77
CA VAL A 168 15.65 -13.32 -3.39
C VAL A 168 14.41 -13.61 -2.55
N ARG A 169 14.59 -14.20 -1.37
CA ARG A 169 13.47 -14.45 -0.45
C ARG A 169 13.18 -13.21 0.39
N LEU A 170 11.91 -12.81 0.45
CA LEU A 170 11.44 -11.62 1.15
C LEU A 170 10.70 -11.98 2.43
N HIS A 171 11.00 -11.29 3.53
CA HIS A 171 10.37 -11.52 4.83
C HIS A 171 10.10 -10.23 5.58
N ALA A 172 9.06 -10.25 6.42
CA ALA A 172 8.93 -9.29 7.51
C ALA A 172 9.66 -9.82 8.74
N HIS A 173 10.59 -9.03 9.28
CA HIS A 173 11.27 -9.33 10.53
C HIS A 173 10.61 -8.54 11.66
N VAL A 174 10.12 -9.23 12.68
CA VAL A 174 9.57 -8.67 13.90
C VAL A 174 10.61 -8.69 15.02
N LEU A 175 10.75 -7.57 15.71
CA LEU A 175 11.72 -7.35 16.78
C LEU A 175 11.02 -6.72 17.99
N GLY A 176 11.45 -7.06 19.21
CA GLY A 176 10.98 -6.40 20.43
C GLY A 176 9.47 -6.55 20.67
N ALA A 177 8.88 -7.68 20.29
CA ALA A 177 7.47 -7.96 20.51
C ALA A 177 7.13 -8.04 22.01
N ALA A 178 6.25 -7.14 22.46
CA ALA A 178 5.81 -7.05 23.85
C ALA A 178 4.28 -7.04 23.90
N GLY A 179 3.68 -8.18 24.26
CA GLY A 179 2.23 -8.35 24.29
C GLY A 179 1.56 -8.13 22.92
N ALA A 180 2.33 -8.22 21.83
CA ALA A 180 1.90 -7.93 20.48
C ALA A 180 0.90 -8.98 19.99
N GLN A 181 -0.21 -8.53 19.40
CA GLN A 181 -1.23 -9.40 18.85
C GLN A 181 -1.75 -8.90 17.51
N ASP A 182 -2.10 -9.84 16.62
CA ASP A 182 -2.73 -9.62 15.32
C ASP A 182 -2.00 -8.56 14.48
N LEU A 183 -0.73 -8.84 14.14
CA LEU A 183 0.06 -7.94 13.31
C LEU A 183 -0.44 -7.96 11.86
N GLU A 184 -0.70 -6.79 11.32
CA GLU A 184 -0.81 -6.55 9.89
C GLU A 184 0.31 -5.58 9.48
N VAL A 185 1.16 -5.99 8.53
CA VAL A 185 2.20 -5.12 7.97
C VAL A 185 2.22 -5.23 6.44
N GLN A 186 2.46 -4.09 5.80
CA GLN A 186 2.45 -3.95 4.36
C GLN A 186 3.59 -3.06 3.88
N PHE A 187 4.31 -3.51 2.86
CA PHE A 187 5.39 -2.76 2.22
C PHE A 187 4.99 -2.43 0.79
N ALA A 188 4.73 -1.15 0.50
CA ALA A 188 4.40 -0.67 -0.83
C ALA A 188 5.66 -0.64 -1.68
N TYR A 189 5.61 -1.29 -2.84
CA TYR A 189 6.74 -1.37 -3.75
C TYR A 189 6.41 -0.81 -5.14
N GLN A 190 7.48 -0.42 -5.82
CA GLN A 190 7.51 -0.07 -7.23
C GLN A 190 8.48 -1.02 -7.94
N VAL A 191 8.11 -1.50 -9.12
CA VAL A 191 9.01 -2.27 -9.99
C VAL A 191 9.98 -1.28 -10.65
N VAL A 192 11.26 -1.62 -10.62
CA VAL A 192 12.32 -0.82 -11.25
C VAL A 192 12.73 -1.53 -12.53
N SER A 193 12.44 -0.90 -13.66
CA SER A 193 12.90 -1.29 -15.00
C SER A 193 14.34 -0.86 -15.25
#